data_AF-A0A2G6YWJ6-F1
#
_entry.id   AF-A0A2G6YWJ6-F1
#
_cell.length_a   1.000
_cell.length_b   1.000
_cell.length_c   1.000
_cell.angle_alpha   90.00
_cell.angle_beta   90.00
_cell.angle_gamma   90.00
#
_symmetry.space_group_name_H-M   'P 1'
#
loop_
_entity.id
_entity.type
_entity.pdbx_description
1 polymer ?
#
loop_
_entity_poly.entity_id
_entity_poly.type
_entity_poly.pdbx_seq_one_letter_code
_entity_poly.pdbx_strand_id
1 'polypeptide(L)'
;MSISERKKAILDAVKAARSPVRPSTLMNSIASSRASLNRDLKSLAETGLLETQGKGRSTRYLAGVDPNEPPKAGRQWSSTATALFETLSTSSTTRPQFQYDASFLTDYTPNLCSLLPPQLALYLFHAGYYGQACPVQPKPGLAAQQPFEELAWSSGCLDGISMRLDDAKLVLNRQPHPAGLSRDALVLLNHKDAIDYIKVNAPEQDISVESIVDVQALLMRDLVDAPLIGSIRTLPIYGCDYAPCHDPAVLHSLLASISDKARQIHNPIEAAFFTWVNLSYLQAFNFGNGSTARLAANIPLLHKNCAPLSFQGVPRDDYELALSGIYQKQDVTAAAELFEFVYRQSAQSFYQ
;
A
#
# COMPACT_ATOMS: atom_id res chain seq x y z
N MET A 1 4.21 -18.76 12.35
CA MET A 1 4.17 -20.01 13.18
C MET A 1 3.05 -20.94 12.69
N SER A 2 3.28 -22.25 12.61
CA SER A 2 2.21 -23.21 12.25
C SER A 2 1.07 -23.18 13.28
N ILE A 3 -0.14 -22.80 12.85
CA ILE A 3 -1.34 -22.78 13.69
C ILE A 3 -1.69 -24.22 14.06
N SER A 4 -1.86 -24.53 15.35
CA SER A 4 -2.25 -25.87 15.78
C SER A 4 -3.61 -26.27 15.17
N GLU A 5 -3.81 -27.56 14.89
CA GLU A 5 -5.08 -28.05 14.29
C GLU A 5 -6.31 -27.60 15.08
N ARG A 6 -6.19 -27.52 16.41
CA ARG A 6 -7.27 -27.03 17.29
C ARG A 6 -7.56 -25.54 17.07
N LYS A 7 -6.54 -24.69 16.95
CA LYS A 7 -6.72 -23.27 16.65
C LYS A 7 -7.33 -23.06 15.26
N LYS A 8 -6.94 -23.89 14.28
CA LYS A 8 -7.54 -23.91 12.94
C LYS A 8 -9.02 -24.29 12.98
N ALA A 9 -9.38 -25.34 13.72
CA ALA A 9 -10.78 -25.74 13.91
C ALA A 9 -11.64 -24.66 14.59
N ILE A 10 -11.07 -23.93 15.56
CA ILE A 10 -11.74 -22.77 16.19
C ILE A 10 -12.02 -21.67 15.16
N LEU A 11 -11.01 -21.32 14.37
CA LEU A 11 -11.12 -20.31 13.30
C LEU A 11 -12.18 -20.70 12.26
N ASP A 12 -12.15 -21.94 11.78
CA ASP A 12 -13.10 -22.43 10.79
C ASP A 12 -14.54 -22.42 11.32
N ALA A 13 -14.74 -22.84 12.58
CA ALA A 13 -16.04 -22.80 13.23
C ALA A 13 -16.58 -21.38 13.42
N VAL A 14 -15.72 -20.42 13.80
CA VAL A 14 -16.14 -19.01 13.95
C VAL A 14 -16.40 -18.36 12.58
N LYS A 15 -15.58 -18.64 11.56
CA LYS A 15 -15.80 -18.17 10.17
C LYS A 15 -17.11 -18.72 9.59
N ALA A 16 -17.41 -20.00 9.82
CA ALA A 16 -18.64 -20.62 9.36
C ALA A 16 -19.91 -20.03 10.00
N ALA A 17 -19.82 -19.59 11.26
CA ALA A 17 -20.97 -19.06 11.99
C ALA A 17 -21.46 -17.68 11.51
N ARG A 18 -20.63 -16.91 10.78
CA ARG A 18 -20.93 -15.56 10.24
C ARG A 18 -21.57 -14.58 11.25
N SER A 19 -21.43 -14.84 12.55
CA SER A 19 -22.06 -14.10 13.65
C SER A 19 -21.24 -14.28 14.94
N PRO A 20 -21.37 -13.40 15.95
CA PRO A 20 -20.54 -13.46 17.15
C PRO A 20 -20.79 -14.74 17.97
N VAL A 21 -19.77 -15.59 18.09
CA VAL A 21 -19.88 -16.92 18.70
C VAL A 21 -19.47 -16.90 20.18
N ARG A 22 -20.19 -17.66 21.02
CA ARG A 22 -19.83 -17.86 22.43
C ARG A 22 -18.81 -18.99 22.58
N PRO A 23 -17.88 -18.92 23.55
CA PRO A 23 -17.00 -20.05 23.89
C PRO A 23 -17.77 -21.35 24.19
N SER A 24 -18.94 -21.24 24.82
CA SER A 24 -19.82 -22.39 25.10
C SER A 24 -20.37 -23.06 23.85
N THR A 25 -20.59 -22.30 22.77
CA THR A 25 -21.07 -22.84 21.49
C THR A 25 -19.95 -23.61 20.79
N LEU A 26 -18.71 -23.11 20.88
CA LEU A 26 -17.52 -23.77 20.31
C LEU A 26 -17.09 -25.03 21.08
N MET A 27 -17.39 -25.12 22.38
CA MET A 27 -17.15 -26.33 23.18
C MET A 27 -17.94 -27.55 22.65
N ASN A 28 -19.11 -27.34 22.06
CA ASN A 28 -19.94 -28.44 21.56
C ASN A 28 -19.43 -28.99 20.22
N SER A 29 -18.70 -28.17 19.45
CA SER A 29 -18.17 -28.53 18.14
C SER A 29 -16.70 -28.95 18.14
N ILE A 30 -15.95 -28.60 19.20
CA ILE A 30 -14.50 -28.84 19.27
C ILE A 30 -14.17 -29.61 20.55
N ALA A 31 -13.74 -30.86 20.39
CA ALA A 31 -13.35 -31.74 21.50
C ALA A 31 -12.12 -31.19 22.24
N SER A 32 -12.34 -30.36 23.27
CA SER A 32 -11.27 -29.77 24.08
C SER A 32 -11.76 -29.33 25.45
N SER A 33 -10.86 -29.27 26.44
CA SER A 33 -11.20 -28.75 27.76
C SER A 33 -11.45 -27.22 27.70
N ARG A 34 -12.36 -26.73 28.54
CA ARG A 34 -12.72 -25.30 28.60
C ARG A 34 -11.52 -24.38 28.83
N ALA A 35 -10.55 -24.83 29.63
CA ALA A 35 -9.32 -24.07 29.91
C ALA A 35 -8.39 -23.99 28.69
N SER A 36 -8.32 -25.04 27.88
CA SER A 36 -7.53 -25.01 26.63
C SER A 36 -8.21 -24.19 25.55
N LEU A 37 -9.53 -24.33 25.39
CA LEU A 37 -10.31 -23.52 24.45
C LEU A 37 -10.19 -22.02 24.77
N ASN A 38 -10.32 -21.63 26.04
CA ASN A 38 -10.18 -20.22 26.43
C ASN A 38 -8.77 -19.67 26.22
N ARG A 39 -7.72 -20.49 26.43
CA ARG A 39 -6.34 -20.09 26.13
C ARG A 39 -6.13 -19.89 24.63
N ASP A 40 -6.66 -20.80 23.81
CA ASP A 40 -6.56 -20.68 22.36
C ASP A 40 -7.38 -19.51 21.81
N LEU A 41 -8.60 -19.29 22.31
CA LEU A 41 -9.42 -18.13 21.96
C LEU A 41 -8.75 -16.81 22.35
N LYS A 42 -8.12 -16.76 23.53
CA LYS A 42 -7.37 -15.58 23.98
C LYS A 42 -6.14 -15.35 23.10
N SER A 43 -5.37 -16.42 22.81
CA SER A 43 -4.22 -16.34 21.92
C SER A 43 -4.63 -15.91 20.51
N LEU A 44 -5.74 -16.43 19.98
CA LEU A 44 -6.27 -16.07 18.66
C LEU A 44 -6.73 -14.61 18.62
N ALA A 45 -7.36 -14.12 19.69
CA ALA A 45 -7.74 -12.72 19.82
C ALA A 45 -6.52 -11.78 19.96
N GLU A 46 -5.50 -12.18 20.73
CA GLU A 46 -4.24 -11.45 20.85
C GLU A 46 -3.49 -11.39 19.52
N THR A 47 -3.63 -12.41 18.66
CA THR A 47 -3.06 -12.41 17.30
C THR A 47 -3.95 -11.74 16.24
N GLY A 48 -5.08 -11.12 16.62
CA GLY A 48 -6.00 -10.46 15.68
C GLY A 48 -6.87 -11.40 14.83
N LEU A 49 -6.65 -12.71 14.91
CA LEU A 49 -7.42 -13.74 14.20
C LEU A 49 -8.88 -13.87 14.67
N LEU A 50 -9.20 -13.34 15.86
CA LEU A 50 -10.56 -13.22 16.38
C LEU A 50 -10.78 -11.83 16.98
N GLU A 51 -11.92 -11.22 16.70
CA GLU A 51 -12.35 -10.01 17.41
C GLU A 51 -13.16 -10.37 18.65
N THR A 52 -12.84 -9.75 19.79
CA THR A 52 -13.60 -9.90 21.02
C THR A 52 -14.65 -8.81 21.18
N GLN A 53 -15.92 -9.18 21.28
CA GLN A 53 -17.01 -8.28 21.63
C GLN A 53 -17.55 -8.58 23.03
N GLY A 54 -17.72 -7.55 23.86
CA GLY A 54 -18.24 -7.66 25.23
C GLY A 54 -17.19 -8.01 26.29
N LYS A 55 -17.61 -8.13 27.55
CA LYS A 55 -16.72 -8.38 28.71
C LYS A 55 -17.24 -9.52 29.60
N GLY A 56 -16.34 -10.35 30.12
CA GLY A 56 -16.66 -11.43 31.07
C GLY A 56 -17.62 -12.48 30.48
N ARG A 57 -18.80 -12.64 31.06
CA ARG A 57 -19.80 -13.63 30.60
C ARG A 57 -20.46 -13.27 29.26
N SER A 58 -20.38 -12.00 28.84
CA SER A 58 -20.91 -11.56 27.55
C SER A 58 -19.90 -11.64 26.40
N THR A 59 -18.66 -12.10 26.64
CA THR A 59 -17.65 -12.19 25.58
C THR A 59 -18.13 -13.08 24.42
N ARG A 60 -18.05 -12.51 23.22
CA ARG A 60 -18.27 -13.17 21.93
C ARG A 60 -17.01 -13.02 21.09
N TYR A 61 -16.78 -14.00 20.24
CA TYR A 61 -15.68 -14.00 19.29
C TYR A 61 -16.27 -13.94 17.88
N LEU A 62 -15.84 -12.96 17.11
CA LEU A 62 -16.08 -12.89 15.68
C LEU A 62 -14.81 -13.32 14.94
N ALA A 63 -14.97 -13.75 13.70
CA ALA A 63 -13.81 -13.99 12.84
C ALA A 63 -13.10 -12.65 12.67
N GLY A 64 -11.86 -12.57 13.16
CA GLY A 64 -11.00 -11.43 12.91
C GLY A 64 -10.42 -11.54 11.49
N VAL A 65 -9.84 -10.44 11.03
CA VAL A 65 -9.04 -10.45 9.81
C VAL A 65 -7.66 -10.98 10.20
N ASP A 66 -7.21 -12.07 9.56
CA ASP A 66 -5.85 -12.55 9.77
C ASP A 66 -4.86 -11.47 9.30
N PRO A 67 -4.09 -10.84 10.20
CA PRO A 67 -3.19 -9.75 9.83
C PRO A 67 -2.07 -10.22 8.90
N ASN A 68 -1.85 -11.53 8.81
CA ASN A 68 -0.85 -12.12 7.94
C ASN A 68 -1.41 -12.52 6.57
N GLU A 69 -2.72 -12.45 6.34
CA GLU A 69 -3.29 -12.64 5.01
C GLU A 69 -3.40 -11.30 4.28
N PRO A 70 -3.26 -11.30 2.94
CA PRO A 70 -3.64 -10.15 2.14
C PRO A 70 -5.08 -9.73 2.47
N PRO A 71 -5.33 -8.43 2.66
CA PRO A 71 -6.65 -7.91 3.02
C PRO A 71 -7.68 -8.19 1.93
N LYS A 72 -8.87 -8.65 2.34
CA LYS A 72 -9.98 -9.06 1.44
C LYS A 72 -11.28 -8.31 1.68
N ALA A 73 -11.44 -7.66 2.84
CA ALA A 73 -12.67 -6.97 3.19
C ALA A 73 -12.56 -5.48 2.81
N GLY A 74 -13.52 -5.00 2.02
CA GLY A 74 -13.56 -3.62 1.55
C GLY A 74 -13.81 -2.59 2.66
N ARG A 75 -13.33 -1.38 2.43
CA ARG A 75 -13.54 -0.21 3.28
C ARG A 75 -14.95 0.38 3.13
N GLN A 76 -15.40 1.07 4.17
CA GLN A 76 -16.51 2.03 4.09
C GLN A 76 -16.03 3.38 3.54
N TRP A 77 -16.50 3.76 2.37
CA TRP A 77 -16.20 5.01 1.70
C TRP A 77 -17.15 6.14 2.12
N SER A 78 -16.73 7.40 2.01
CA SER A 78 -17.64 8.52 2.27
C SER A 78 -18.81 8.55 1.27
N SER A 79 -19.87 9.30 1.58
CA SER A 79 -20.97 9.52 0.63
C SER A 79 -20.50 10.17 -0.67
N THR A 80 -19.48 11.02 -0.61
CA THR A 80 -18.90 11.68 -1.79
C THR A 80 -18.17 10.69 -2.68
N ALA A 81 -17.31 9.86 -2.10
CA ALA A 81 -16.61 8.80 -2.84
C ALA A 81 -17.59 7.75 -3.38
N THR A 82 -18.63 7.39 -2.62
CA THR A 82 -19.69 6.48 -3.07
C THR A 82 -20.44 7.06 -4.28
N ALA A 83 -20.82 8.34 -4.22
CA ALA A 83 -21.44 9.02 -5.35
C ALA A 83 -20.53 9.05 -6.58
N LEU A 84 -19.22 9.29 -6.41
CA LEU A 84 -18.24 9.19 -7.49
C LEU A 84 -18.29 7.79 -8.12
N PHE A 85 -18.21 6.71 -7.34
CA PHE A 85 -18.21 5.34 -7.87
C PHE A 85 -19.51 4.97 -8.60
N GLU A 86 -20.65 5.47 -8.15
CA GLU A 86 -21.92 5.31 -8.86
C GLU A 86 -21.86 5.93 -10.27
N THR A 87 -21.17 7.07 -10.43
CA THR A 87 -20.95 7.68 -11.75
C THR A 87 -19.90 6.96 -12.62
N LEU A 88 -18.99 6.20 -12.00
CA LEU A 88 -17.97 5.41 -12.73
C LEU A 88 -18.52 4.05 -13.19
N SER A 89 -19.53 3.51 -12.49
CA SER A 89 -20.11 2.17 -12.73
C SER A 89 -20.89 2.04 -14.05
N THR A 90 -21.00 3.12 -14.83
CA THR A 90 -21.77 3.16 -16.08
C THR A 90 -20.87 3.00 -17.31
N SER A 91 -20.06 1.94 -17.40
CA SER A 91 -19.38 1.63 -18.66
C SER A 91 -18.73 0.25 -18.70
N SER A 92 -19.12 -0.56 -19.69
CA SER A 92 -18.39 -1.73 -20.15
C SER A 92 -18.32 -1.67 -21.67
N THR A 93 -17.17 -1.28 -22.23
CA THR A 93 -16.91 -1.41 -23.67
C THR A 93 -15.44 -1.78 -23.91
N THR A 94 -15.19 -2.50 -25.01
CA THR A 94 -13.89 -3.00 -25.46
C THR A 94 -12.87 -1.94 -25.89
N ARG A 95 -13.15 -0.64 -25.74
CA ARG A 95 -12.27 0.48 -26.13
C ARG A 95 -12.03 1.39 -24.93
N PRO A 96 -10.80 1.88 -24.69
CA PRO A 96 -10.56 2.87 -23.64
C PRO A 96 -11.42 4.11 -23.90
N GLN A 97 -12.22 4.48 -22.91
CA GLN A 97 -13.17 5.59 -23.01
C GLN A 97 -12.56 6.91 -22.54
N PHE A 98 -11.51 6.83 -21.73
CA PHE A 98 -10.86 7.97 -21.11
C PHE A 98 -9.44 8.10 -21.63
N GLN A 99 -8.95 9.32 -21.78
CA GLN A 99 -7.60 9.61 -22.27
C GLN A 99 -6.80 10.37 -21.21
N TYR A 100 -5.48 10.23 -21.23
CA TYR A 100 -4.59 11.08 -20.44
C TYR A 100 -4.81 12.53 -20.83
N ASP A 101 -5.17 13.34 -19.84
CA ASP A 101 -5.28 14.78 -19.99
C ASP A 101 -4.18 15.46 -19.17
N ALA A 102 -3.25 16.06 -19.90
CA ALA A 102 -2.08 16.72 -19.35
C ALA A 102 -2.44 17.95 -18.51
N SER A 103 -3.63 18.55 -18.69
CA SER A 103 -4.08 19.71 -17.92
C SER A 103 -4.05 19.44 -16.41
N PHE A 104 -4.39 18.21 -16.00
CA PHE A 104 -4.34 17.78 -14.60
C PHE A 104 -2.96 18.00 -13.97
N LEU A 105 -1.89 17.74 -14.73
CA LEU A 105 -0.53 18.02 -14.28
C LEU A 105 -0.16 19.48 -14.54
N THR A 106 -0.38 20.02 -15.75
CA THR A 106 0.15 21.32 -16.15
C THR A 106 -0.43 22.47 -15.34
N ASP A 107 -1.72 22.38 -14.99
CA ASP A 107 -2.46 23.44 -14.30
C ASP A 107 -2.17 23.45 -12.79
N TYR A 108 -1.69 22.34 -12.24
CA TYR A 108 -1.26 22.27 -10.85
C TYR A 108 -0.02 23.15 -10.62
N THR A 109 -0.15 24.20 -9.81
CA THR A 109 0.97 25.06 -9.41
C THR A 109 1.39 24.73 -7.98
N PRO A 110 2.64 24.26 -7.74
CA PRO A 110 3.12 23.92 -6.41
C PRO A 110 2.90 25.05 -5.40
N ASN A 111 2.42 24.71 -4.21
CA ASN A 111 2.16 25.62 -3.10
C ASN A 111 1.04 26.65 -3.32
N LEU A 112 0.36 26.66 -4.47
CA LEU A 112 -0.86 27.42 -4.72
C LEU A 112 -2.07 26.50 -4.88
N CYS A 113 -1.89 25.39 -5.60
CA CYS A 113 -2.84 24.30 -5.70
C CYS A 113 -2.60 23.28 -4.59
N SER A 114 -3.64 22.50 -4.26
CA SER A 114 -3.56 21.41 -3.29
C SER A 114 -4.51 20.30 -3.72
N LEU A 115 -4.01 19.06 -3.84
CA LEU A 115 -4.80 17.87 -4.13
C LEU A 115 -5.42 17.29 -2.85
N LEU A 116 -4.75 17.45 -1.70
CA LEU A 116 -5.35 17.22 -0.38
C LEU A 116 -5.97 18.52 0.15
N PRO A 117 -7.01 18.44 0.99
CA PRO A 117 -7.40 19.56 1.84
C PRO A 117 -6.19 20.05 2.66
N PRO A 118 -5.81 21.34 2.61
CA PRO A 118 -4.57 21.83 3.24
C PRO A 118 -4.47 21.53 4.74
N GLN A 119 -5.61 21.60 5.46
CA GLN A 119 -5.67 21.27 6.89
C GLN A 119 -5.40 19.78 7.13
N LEU A 120 -5.87 18.90 6.24
CA LEU A 120 -5.60 17.47 6.32
C LEU A 120 -4.10 17.19 6.09
N ALA A 121 -3.51 17.79 5.06
CA ALA A 121 -2.08 17.64 4.78
C ALA A 121 -1.21 18.10 5.95
N LEU A 122 -1.56 19.21 6.61
CA LEU A 122 -0.87 19.69 7.83
C LEU A 122 -1.06 18.75 9.02
N TYR A 123 -2.28 18.26 9.23
CA TYR A 123 -2.56 17.30 10.30
C TYR A 123 -1.74 16.02 10.13
N LEU A 124 -1.71 15.46 8.92
CA LEU A 124 -0.94 14.26 8.61
C LEU A 124 0.57 14.51 8.73
N PHE A 125 1.05 15.70 8.35
CA PHE A 125 2.45 16.07 8.53
C PHE A 125 2.86 15.98 10.00
N HIS A 126 2.09 16.60 10.90
CA HIS A 126 2.36 16.52 12.33
C HIS A 126 2.24 15.10 12.89
N ALA A 127 1.38 14.26 12.32
CA ALA A 127 1.26 12.87 12.71
C ALA A 127 2.49 12.04 12.31
N GLY A 128 3.09 12.30 11.15
CA GLY A 128 4.18 11.49 10.59
C GLY A 128 5.60 12.04 10.77
N TYR A 129 5.76 13.32 11.10
CA TYR A 129 7.08 13.97 11.20
C TYR A 129 7.85 13.59 12.46
N TYR A 130 9.06 13.03 12.30
CA TYR A 130 9.89 12.54 13.41
C TYR A 130 11.11 13.41 13.75
N GLY A 131 11.18 14.65 13.23
CA GLY A 131 12.24 15.62 13.56
C GLY A 131 13.43 15.61 12.59
N GLN A 132 14.25 16.66 12.64
CA GLN A 132 15.56 16.65 11.96
C GLN A 132 16.50 15.68 12.68
N ALA A 133 17.05 14.72 11.95
CA ALA A 133 18.08 13.84 12.50
C ALA A 133 19.24 14.67 13.07
N CYS A 134 19.50 14.54 14.36
CA CYS A 134 20.77 15.00 14.93
C CYS A 134 21.89 14.16 14.29
N PRO A 135 23.11 14.67 14.04
CA PRO A 135 24.21 13.91 13.40
C PRO A 135 24.65 12.66 14.16
N VAL A 136 24.11 12.43 15.36
CA VAL A 136 24.31 11.23 16.16
C VAL A 136 23.17 10.26 15.84
N GLN A 137 23.43 9.46 14.80
CA GLN A 137 22.69 8.29 14.30
C GLN A 137 21.38 7.88 15.02
N PRO A 138 20.29 7.61 14.28
CA PRO A 138 19.25 6.75 14.82
C PRO A 138 19.88 5.38 15.05
N LYS A 139 19.88 4.85 16.29
CA LYS A 139 20.18 3.43 16.51
C LYS A 139 19.18 2.63 15.66
N PRO A 140 19.58 1.90 14.62
CA PRO A 140 18.67 1.03 13.90
C PRO A 140 18.42 -0.17 14.82
N GLY A 141 17.35 -0.10 15.62
CA GLY A 141 16.85 -1.25 16.36
C GLY A 141 15.99 -2.15 15.46
N LEU A 142 15.72 -3.37 15.91
CA LEU A 142 14.78 -4.30 15.26
C LEU A 142 13.42 -3.64 14.95
N ALA A 143 12.96 -2.70 15.79
CA ALA A 143 11.71 -1.97 15.62
C ALA A 143 11.67 -1.13 14.33
N ALA A 144 12.79 -0.53 13.91
CA ALA A 144 12.84 0.26 12.67
C ALA A 144 12.80 -0.63 11.42
N GLN A 145 13.09 -1.94 11.53
CA GLN A 145 13.07 -2.88 10.40
C GLN A 145 11.66 -3.40 10.10
N GLN A 146 10.82 -3.56 11.13
CA GLN A 146 9.47 -4.11 11.00
C GLN A 146 8.54 -3.30 10.06
N PRO A 147 8.49 -1.94 10.13
CA PRO A 147 7.65 -1.14 9.24
C PRO A 147 7.99 -1.31 7.75
N PHE A 148 9.28 -1.50 7.42
CA PHE A 148 9.72 -1.63 6.03
C PHE A 148 9.44 -3.02 5.44
N GLU A 149 9.48 -4.07 6.26
CA GLU A 149 9.06 -5.41 5.83
C GLU A 149 7.57 -5.43 5.48
N GLU A 150 6.76 -4.77 6.32
CA GLU A 150 5.31 -4.66 6.11
C GLU A 150 4.97 -3.74 4.92
N LEU A 151 5.76 -2.70 4.68
CA LEU A 151 5.66 -1.88 3.47
C LEU A 151 5.95 -2.73 2.22
N ALA A 152 7.06 -3.48 2.20
CA ALA A 152 7.41 -4.35 1.08
C ALA A 152 6.31 -5.37 0.79
N TRP A 153 5.81 -6.03 1.84
CA TRP A 153 4.75 -7.02 1.73
C TRP A 153 3.42 -6.43 1.24
N SER A 154 2.96 -5.33 1.86
CA SER A 154 1.68 -4.71 1.49
C SER A 154 1.67 -4.18 0.06
N SER A 155 2.76 -3.57 -0.41
CA SER A 155 2.89 -3.16 -1.82
C SER A 155 2.93 -4.37 -2.75
N GLY A 156 3.61 -5.45 -2.36
CA GLY A 156 3.61 -6.70 -3.12
C GLY A 156 2.22 -7.35 -3.22
N CYS A 157 1.40 -7.28 -2.16
CA CYS A 157 0.02 -7.78 -2.19
C CYS A 157 -0.84 -7.04 -3.23
N LEU A 158 -0.64 -5.73 -3.38
CA LEU A 158 -1.29 -4.93 -4.42
C LEU A 158 -0.77 -5.28 -5.83
N ASP A 159 0.44 -5.81 -5.95
CA ASP A 159 0.98 -6.39 -7.20
C ASP A 159 0.55 -7.85 -7.43
N GLY A 160 -0.27 -8.39 -6.54
CA GLY A 160 -0.92 -9.70 -6.69
C GLY A 160 -0.18 -10.88 -6.07
N ILE A 161 0.81 -10.66 -5.20
CA ILE A 161 1.37 -11.78 -4.42
C ILE A 161 0.33 -12.30 -3.42
N SER A 162 0.35 -13.62 -3.21
CA SER A 162 -0.55 -14.30 -2.27
C SER A 162 0.14 -14.75 -0.98
N MET A 163 1.44 -14.49 -0.87
CA MET A 163 2.27 -14.86 0.27
C MET A 163 1.78 -14.20 1.56
N ARG A 164 1.78 -14.96 2.66
CA ARG A 164 1.44 -14.46 3.99
C ARG A 164 2.57 -13.62 4.56
N LEU A 165 2.27 -12.65 5.43
CA LEU A 165 3.28 -11.77 6.02
C LEU A 165 4.37 -12.54 6.79
N ASP A 166 4.00 -13.53 7.59
CA ASP A 166 4.96 -14.41 8.30
C ASP A 166 5.98 -15.04 7.33
N ASP A 167 5.51 -15.57 6.20
CA ASP A 167 6.35 -16.21 5.19
C ASP A 167 7.18 -15.16 4.43
N ALA A 168 6.57 -14.01 4.14
CA ALA A 168 7.25 -12.88 3.52
C ALA A 168 8.40 -12.36 4.39
N LYS A 169 8.22 -12.29 5.71
CA LYS A 169 9.29 -11.91 6.66
C LYS A 169 10.46 -12.89 6.60
N LEU A 170 10.23 -14.19 6.39
CA LEU A 170 11.32 -15.16 6.17
C LEU A 170 12.08 -14.84 4.86
N VAL A 171 11.37 -14.61 3.77
CA VAL A 171 11.96 -14.28 2.45
C VAL A 171 12.75 -12.98 2.52
N LEU A 172 12.17 -11.91 3.08
CA LEU A 172 12.78 -10.58 3.21
C LEU A 172 14.06 -10.62 4.05
N ASN A 173 14.11 -11.52 5.04
CA ASN A 173 15.30 -11.77 5.87
C ASN A 173 16.27 -12.82 5.29
N ARG A 174 16.08 -13.21 4.01
CA ARG A 174 16.89 -14.22 3.30
C ARG A 174 16.98 -15.56 4.03
N GLN A 175 15.96 -15.90 4.79
CA GLN A 175 15.85 -17.20 5.46
C GLN A 175 15.31 -18.24 4.47
N PRO A 176 15.62 -19.54 4.67
CA PRO A 176 15.12 -20.61 3.82
C PRO A 176 13.58 -20.62 3.78
N HIS A 177 13.00 -20.40 2.60
CA HIS A 177 11.56 -20.52 2.38
C HIS A 177 11.21 -21.89 1.77
N PRO A 178 10.22 -22.63 2.31
CA PRO A 178 9.95 -24.02 1.91
C PRO A 178 9.66 -24.23 0.41
N ALA A 179 9.14 -23.21 -0.28
CA ALA A 179 8.77 -23.28 -1.68
C ALA A 179 9.87 -22.82 -2.66
N GLY A 180 11.08 -22.48 -2.18
CA GLY A 180 12.14 -21.90 -3.00
C GLY A 180 11.84 -20.45 -3.45
N LEU A 181 12.58 -19.98 -4.46
CA LEU A 181 12.41 -18.65 -5.08
C LEU A 181 11.22 -18.65 -6.06
N SER A 182 10.01 -18.49 -5.52
CA SER A 182 8.81 -18.26 -6.34
C SER A 182 8.81 -16.86 -6.97
N ARG A 183 7.92 -16.63 -7.95
CA ARG A 183 7.68 -15.27 -8.46
C ARG A 183 7.30 -14.29 -7.34
N ASP A 184 6.46 -14.72 -6.40
CA ASP A 184 6.07 -13.90 -5.24
C ASP A 184 7.28 -13.54 -4.38
N ALA A 185 8.21 -14.48 -4.17
CA ALA A 185 9.45 -14.22 -3.44
C ALA A 185 10.34 -13.21 -4.18
N LEU A 186 10.45 -13.30 -5.50
CA LEU A 186 11.20 -12.34 -6.32
C LEU A 186 10.58 -10.94 -6.25
N VAL A 187 9.26 -10.83 -6.39
CA VAL A 187 8.54 -9.54 -6.25
C VAL A 187 8.81 -8.91 -4.88
N LEU A 188 8.78 -9.70 -3.80
CA LEU A 188 9.07 -9.22 -2.44
C LEU A 188 10.51 -8.75 -2.27
N LEU A 189 11.49 -9.51 -2.79
CA LEU A 189 12.90 -9.14 -2.72
C LEU A 189 13.18 -7.86 -3.52
N ASN A 190 12.56 -7.70 -4.68
CA ASN A 190 12.67 -6.46 -5.46
C ASN A 190 12.06 -5.26 -4.76
N HIS A 191 10.90 -5.43 -4.11
CA HIS A 191 10.31 -4.37 -3.27
C HIS A 191 11.23 -3.98 -2.13
N LYS A 192 11.83 -4.97 -1.46
CA LYS A 192 12.82 -4.72 -0.40
C LYS A 192 14.02 -3.92 -0.90
N ASP A 193 14.59 -4.33 -2.03
CA ASP A 193 15.76 -3.65 -2.59
C ASP A 193 15.42 -2.21 -3.01
N ALA A 194 14.22 -1.97 -3.57
CA ALA A 194 13.73 -0.63 -3.88
C ALA A 194 13.55 0.23 -2.62
N ILE A 195 12.99 -0.33 -1.54
CA ILE A 195 12.84 0.37 -0.26
C ILE A 195 14.19 0.69 0.37
N ASP A 196 15.13 -0.25 0.35
CA ASP A 196 16.48 -0.04 0.88
C ASP A 196 17.23 1.03 0.06
N TYR A 197 17.06 1.07 -1.26
CA TYR A 197 17.54 2.18 -2.10
C TYR A 197 16.95 3.53 -1.66
N ILE A 198 15.62 3.62 -1.50
CA ILE A 198 14.97 4.89 -1.10
C ILE A 198 15.46 5.32 0.29
N LYS A 199 15.54 4.41 1.26
CA LYS A 199 15.99 4.73 2.63
C LYS A 199 17.39 5.32 2.67
N VAL A 200 18.29 4.83 1.81
CA VAL A 200 19.67 5.30 1.75
C VAL A 200 19.77 6.66 1.06
N ASN A 201 19.05 6.85 -0.05
CA ASN A 201 19.25 8.03 -0.92
C ASN A 201 18.32 9.21 -0.60
N ALA A 202 17.06 8.97 -0.23
CA ALA A 202 16.07 10.03 -0.01
C ALA A 202 16.48 11.09 1.03
N PRO A 203 17.19 10.77 2.13
CA PRO A 203 17.64 11.80 3.08
C PRO A 203 18.55 12.87 2.47
N GLU A 204 19.36 12.50 1.46
CA GLU A 204 20.32 13.39 0.82
C GLU A 204 19.84 13.92 -0.54
N GLN A 205 18.96 13.18 -1.21
CA GLN A 205 18.50 13.46 -2.56
C GLN A 205 16.97 13.43 -2.60
N ASP A 206 16.37 14.58 -2.91
CA ASP A 206 14.93 14.65 -3.13
C ASP A 206 14.54 13.96 -4.46
N ILE A 207 13.25 13.79 -4.71
CA ILE A 207 12.73 13.09 -5.88
C ILE A 207 13.24 13.71 -7.20
N SER A 208 13.64 12.84 -8.11
CA SER A 208 14.10 13.16 -9.47
C SER A 208 13.63 12.09 -10.46
N VAL A 209 13.74 12.36 -11.77
CA VAL A 209 13.43 11.37 -12.81
C VAL A 209 14.29 10.11 -12.62
N GLU A 210 15.58 10.29 -12.35
CA GLU A 210 16.54 9.21 -12.11
C GLU A 210 16.11 8.34 -10.93
N SER A 211 15.73 8.97 -9.81
CA SER A 211 15.27 8.21 -8.63
C SER A 211 14.00 7.39 -8.91
N ILE A 212 13.07 7.90 -9.73
CA ILE A 212 11.84 7.20 -10.11
C ILE A 212 12.17 6.02 -11.04
N VAL A 213 13.08 6.24 -11.99
CA VAL A 213 13.57 5.22 -12.93
C VAL A 213 14.32 4.11 -12.18
N ASP A 214 15.18 4.45 -11.23
CA ASP A 214 15.92 3.48 -10.40
C ASP A 214 14.97 2.62 -9.56
N VAL A 215 13.94 3.24 -8.97
CA VAL A 215 12.89 2.50 -8.24
C VAL A 215 12.20 1.50 -9.16
N GLN A 216 11.82 1.90 -10.38
CA GLN A 216 11.19 0.98 -11.32
C GLN A 216 12.15 -0.13 -11.76
N ALA A 217 13.42 0.20 -11.98
CA ALA A 217 14.44 -0.77 -12.36
C ALA A 217 14.62 -1.85 -11.29
N LEU A 218 14.71 -1.45 -10.02
CA LEU A 218 14.81 -2.38 -8.89
C LEU A 218 13.55 -3.24 -8.76
N LEU A 219 12.37 -2.64 -8.94
CA LEU A 219 11.10 -3.36 -8.84
C LEU A 219 10.95 -4.43 -9.92
N MET A 220 11.32 -4.13 -11.16
CA MET A 220 11.08 -5.00 -12.32
C MET A 220 12.25 -5.92 -12.65
N ARG A 221 13.36 -5.84 -11.91
CA ARG A 221 14.54 -6.69 -12.11
C ARG A 221 14.18 -8.18 -12.11
N ASP A 222 14.61 -8.90 -13.13
CA ASP A 222 14.35 -10.34 -13.32
C ASP A 222 12.85 -10.73 -13.42
N LEU A 223 11.92 -9.76 -13.50
CA LEU A 223 10.49 -10.00 -13.70
C LEU A 223 10.03 -9.73 -15.14
N VAL A 224 10.78 -8.91 -15.87
CA VAL A 224 10.49 -8.49 -17.25
C VAL A 224 11.76 -8.49 -18.09
N ASP A 225 11.61 -8.34 -19.40
CA ASP A 225 12.75 -8.27 -20.32
C ASP A 225 13.65 -7.06 -20.02
N ALA A 226 14.96 -7.26 -20.12
CA ALA A 226 15.97 -6.26 -19.77
C ALA A 226 15.76 -4.85 -20.38
N PRO A 227 15.31 -4.68 -21.64
CA PRO A 227 15.05 -3.35 -22.21
C PRO A 227 13.91 -2.56 -21.55
N LEU A 228 13.06 -3.21 -20.76
CA LEU A 228 11.90 -2.60 -20.09
C LEU A 228 12.19 -2.23 -18.62
N ILE A 229 13.39 -2.58 -18.12
CA ILE A 229 13.86 -2.28 -16.77
C ILE A 229 14.50 -0.89 -16.79
N GLY A 230 14.03 0.01 -15.94
CA GLY A 230 14.50 1.40 -15.85
C GLY A 230 14.22 2.23 -17.10
N SER A 231 13.22 1.85 -17.90
CA SER A 231 13.00 2.44 -19.22
C SER A 231 11.63 3.08 -19.35
N ILE A 232 11.60 4.37 -19.65
CA ILE A 232 10.36 5.09 -19.98
C ILE A 232 9.82 4.49 -21.28
N ARG A 233 8.53 4.13 -21.27
CA ARG A 233 7.97 3.31 -22.34
C ARG A 233 7.93 4.03 -23.67
N THR A 234 8.23 3.26 -24.72
CA THR A 234 7.98 3.63 -26.11
C THR A 234 6.83 2.83 -26.72
N LEU A 235 6.43 1.74 -26.05
CA LEU A 235 5.31 0.89 -26.45
C LEU A 235 4.03 1.30 -25.73
N PRO A 236 2.86 1.21 -26.37
CA PRO A 236 1.57 1.47 -25.74
C PRO A 236 1.24 0.43 -24.66
N ILE A 237 0.41 0.85 -23.69
CA ILE A 237 -0.18 -0.03 -22.68
C ILE A 237 -1.58 -0.44 -23.16
N TYR A 238 -1.91 -1.73 -23.04
CA TYR A 238 -3.21 -2.29 -23.41
C TYR A 238 -3.91 -2.88 -22.18
N GLY A 239 -5.24 -3.07 -22.26
CA GLY A 239 -6.00 -3.79 -21.23
C GLY A 239 -6.44 -2.95 -20.03
N CYS A 240 -6.54 -1.62 -20.18
CA CYS A 240 -7.20 -0.75 -19.22
C CYS A 240 -8.24 0.14 -19.93
N ASP A 241 -9.25 0.60 -19.18
CA ASP A 241 -10.34 1.46 -19.69
C ASP A 241 -9.88 2.91 -19.98
N TYR A 242 -8.59 3.16 -19.79
CA TYR A 242 -7.90 4.43 -19.84
C TYR A 242 -6.77 4.37 -20.86
N ALA A 243 -6.62 5.39 -21.70
CA ALA A 243 -5.54 5.49 -22.66
C ALA A 243 -4.47 6.46 -22.13
N PRO A 244 -3.34 5.96 -21.59
CA PRO A 244 -2.27 6.82 -21.08
C PRO A 244 -1.55 7.56 -22.23
N CYS A 245 -0.77 8.59 -21.88
CA CYS A 245 0.01 9.37 -22.85
C CYS A 245 0.93 8.45 -23.69
N HIS A 246 0.86 8.48 -25.02
CA HIS A 246 1.59 7.54 -25.88
C HIS A 246 2.82 8.13 -26.58
N ASP A 247 2.91 9.46 -26.69
CA ASP A 247 4.07 10.12 -27.28
C ASP A 247 5.26 10.06 -26.31
N PRO A 248 6.38 9.38 -26.67
CA PRO A 248 7.51 9.23 -25.76
C PRO A 248 8.14 10.57 -25.35
N ALA A 249 8.27 11.54 -26.26
CA ALA A 249 8.89 12.83 -25.95
C ALA A 249 8.03 13.61 -24.94
N VAL A 250 6.70 13.58 -25.13
CA VAL A 250 5.75 14.17 -24.17
C VAL A 250 5.81 13.42 -22.83
N LEU A 251 5.88 12.09 -22.85
CA LEU A 251 5.95 11.27 -21.64
C LEU A 251 7.18 11.61 -20.79
N HIS A 252 8.35 11.75 -21.42
CA HIS A 252 9.57 12.21 -20.75
C HIS A 252 9.42 13.60 -20.13
N SER A 253 8.83 14.55 -20.86
CA SER A 253 8.59 15.92 -20.38
C SER A 253 7.60 15.95 -19.19
N LEU A 254 6.53 15.17 -19.27
CA LEU A 254 5.54 15.05 -18.19
C LEU A 254 6.17 14.41 -16.94
N LEU A 255 6.98 13.36 -17.08
CA LEU A 255 7.66 12.74 -15.94
C LEU A 255 8.65 13.71 -15.26
N ALA A 256 9.41 14.46 -16.06
CA ALA A 256 10.28 15.53 -15.55
C ALA A 256 9.48 16.57 -14.76
N SER A 257 8.37 17.05 -15.35
CA SER A 257 7.45 18.01 -14.72
C SER A 257 6.86 17.49 -13.40
N ILE A 258 6.48 16.20 -13.32
CA ILE A 258 6.05 15.57 -12.05
C ILE A 258 7.16 15.67 -11.01
N SER A 259 8.39 15.25 -11.35
CA SER A 259 9.50 15.25 -10.39
C SER A 259 9.87 16.66 -9.91
N ASP A 260 9.87 17.65 -10.81
CA ASP A 260 10.18 19.03 -10.48
C ASP A 260 9.08 19.69 -9.65
N LYS A 261 7.81 19.43 -9.96
CA LYS A 261 6.69 19.93 -9.15
C LYS A 261 6.67 19.28 -7.77
N ALA A 262 6.88 17.97 -7.68
CA ALA A 262 6.95 17.25 -6.40
C ALA A 262 8.03 17.83 -5.48
N ARG A 263 9.22 18.11 -6.00
CA ARG A 263 10.34 18.73 -5.26
C ARG A 263 10.03 20.14 -4.75
N GLN A 264 9.19 20.89 -5.48
CA GLN A 264 8.81 22.26 -5.13
C GLN A 264 7.71 22.33 -4.07
N ILE A 265 6.94 21.25 -3.86
CA ILE A 265 5.87 21.23 -2.86
C ILE A 265 6.48 21.22 -1.45
N HIS A 266 6.14 22.22 -0.64
CA HIS A 266 6.70 22.38 0.71
C HIS A 266 6.22 21.34 1.72
N ASN A 267 4.94 20.96 1.65
CA ASN A 267 4.38 19.96 2.56
C ASN A 267 4.70 18.55 2.02
N PRO A 268 5.50 17.73 2.72
CA PRO A 268 5.90 16.41 2.21
C PRO A 268 4.73 15.43 2.06
N ILE A 269 3.63 15.62 2.80
CA ILE A 269 2.42 14.80 2.66
C ILE A 269 1.74 15.09 1.32
N GLU A 270 1.58 16.38 0.98
CA GLU A 270 1.05 16.79 -0.32
C GLU A 270 2.00 16.36 -1.44
N ALA A 271 3.32 16.49 -1.27
CA ALA A 271 4.30 16.04 -2.26
C ALA A 271 4.22 14.53 -2.52
N ALA A 272 4.06 13.73 -1.46
CA ALA A 272 3.90 12.28 -1.56
C ALA A 272 2.59 11.90 -2.26
N PHE A 273 1.47 12.54 -1.88
CA PHE A 273 0.17 12.31 -2.51
C PHE A 273 0.19 12.71 -3.99
N PHE A 274 0.72 13.89 -4.29
CA PHE A 274 0.93 14.38 -5.66
C PHE A 274 1.76 13.40 -6.50
N THR A 275 2.86 12.89 -5.93
CA THR A 275 3.73 11.90 -6.59
C THR A 275 2.98 10.61 -6.89
N TRP A 276 2.30 10.04 -5.90
CA TRP A 276 1.54 8.79 -6.07
C TRP A 276 0.45 8.92 -7.14
N VAL A 277 -0.35 9.99 -7.09
CA VAL A 277 -1.46 10.23 -8.01
C VAL A 277 -0.96 10.45 -9.44
N ASN A 278 0.00 11.37 -9.63
CA ASN A 278 0.45 11.73 -10.97
C ASN A 278 1.27 10.63 -11.64
N LEU A 279 2.09 9.87 -10.90
CA LEU A 279 2.78 8.71 -11.48
C LEU A 279 1.81 7.59 -11.84
N SER A 280 0.79 7.35 -11.01
CA SER A 280 -0.25 6.35 -11.31
C SER A 280 -1.04 6.74 -12.56
N TYR A 281 -1.36 8.03 -12.73
CA TYR A 281 -2.08 8.54 -13.90
C TYR A 281 -1.22 8.55 -15.17
N LEU A 282 0.05 8.97 -15.08
CA LEU A 282 0.96 9.04 -16.23
C LEU A 282 1.29 7.66 -16.82
N GLN A 283 1.48 6.66 -15.95
CA GLN A 283 1.93 5.31 -16.31
C GLN A 283 3.16 5.36 -17.23
N ALA A 284 4.27 5.89 -16.71
CA ALA A 284 5.48 6.16 -17.50
C ALA A 284 6.23 4.91 -17.99
N PHE A 285 5.92 3.73 -17.46
CA PHE A 285 6.66 2.50 -17.73
C PHE A 285 5.75 1.43 -18.36
N ASN A 286 6.33 0.42 -19.01
CA ASN A 286 5.54 -0.71 -19.52
C ASN A 286 5.02 -1.62 -18.39
N PHE A 287 5.80 -1.76 -17.32
CA PHE A 287 5.48 -2.60 -16.17
C PHE A 287 5.87 -1.89 -14.86
N GLY A 288 5.18 -2.24 -13.77
CA GLY A 288 5.52 -1.74 -12.43
C GLY A 288 5.03 -0.33 -12.12
N ASN A 289 4.13 0.27 -12.90
CA ASN A 289 3.65 1.64 -12.65
C ASN A 289 3.04 1.82 -11.26
N GLY A 290 2.20 0.88 -10.83
CA GLY A 290 1.55 0.94 -9.52
C GLY A 290 2.54 0.88 -8.36
N SER A 291 3.43 -0.12 -8.34
CA SER A 291 4.46 -0.25 -7.30
C SER A 291 5.47 0.89 -7.33
N THR A 292 5.87 1.35 -8.52
CA THR A 292 6.75 2.51 -8.66
C THR A 292 6.09 3.76 -8.08
N ALA A 293 4.82 4.02 -8.37
CA ALA A 293 4.10 5.17 -7.82
C ALA A 293 3.97 5.10 -6.29
N ARG A 294 3.65 3.93 -5.73
CA ARG A 294 3.56 3.72 -4.26
C ARG A 294 4.90 3.92 -3.57
N LEU A 295 5.98 3.40 -4.14
CA LEU A 295 7.31 3.47 -3.54
C LEU A 295 7.96 4.83 -3.75
N ALA A 296 7.91 5.42 -4.95
CA ALA A 296 8.48 6.74 -5.21
C ALA A 296 7.82 7.85 -4.37
N ALA A 297 6.54 7.71 -4.01
CA ALA A 297 5.86 8.60 -3.08
C ALA A 297 6.50 8.66 -1.68
N ASN A 298 7.33 7.68 -1.31
CA ASN A 298 8.10 7.70 -0.07
C ASN A 298 9.34 8.60 -0.13
N ILE A 299 9.84 8.96 -1.32
CA ILE A 299 11.04 9.79 -1.46
C ILE A 299 10.83 11.17 -0.81
N PRO A 300 9.78 11.94 -1.15
CA PRO A 300 9.54 13.24 -0.49
C PRO A 300 9.31 13.13 1.03
N LEU A 301 8.67 12.05 1.49
CA LEU A 301 8.43 11.80 2.92
C LEU A 301 9.74 11.63 3.67
N LEU A 302 10.57 10.69 3.23
CA LEU A 302 11.83 10.37 3.90
C LEU A 302 12.85 11.52 3.75
N HIS A 303 12.84 12.23 2.62
CA HIS A 303 13.63 13.44 2.42
C HIS A 303 13.32 14.54 3.46
N LYS A 304 12.06 14.63 3.91
CA LYS A 304 11.61 15.60 4.93
C LYS A 304 11.39 15.00 6.32
N ASN A 305 11.96 13.83 6.61
CA ASN A 305 11.88 13.15 7.91
C ASN A 305 10.43 12.85 8.36
N CYS A 306 9.61 12.36 7.44
CA CYS A 306 8.27 11.87 7.70
C CYS A 306 8.23 10.34 7.60
N ALA A 307 7.39 9.71 8.41
CA ALA A 307 7.14 8.27 8.39
C ALA A 307 6.79 7.80 6.97
N PRO A 308 7.30 6.62 6.54
CA PRO A 308 7.06 6.10 5.21
C PRO A 308 5.59 5.68 5.04
N LEU A 309 5.04 5.92 3.86
CA LEU A 309 3.73 5.46 3.43
C LEU A 309 3.73 3.96 3.13
N SER A 310 2.85 3.22 3.81
CA SER A 310 2.56 1.81 3.58
C SER A 310 1.08 1.61 3.29
N PHE A 311 0.73 0.83 2.27
CA PHE A 311 -0.66 0.48 1.94
C PHE A 311 -1.12 -0.77 2.71
N GLN A 312 -0.64 -0.93 3.94
CA GLN A 312 -0.99 -2.04 4.80
C GLN A 312 -2.51 -2.09 5.03
N GLY A 313 -3.05 -3.29 4.96
CA GLY A 313 -4.48 -3.52 5.18
C GLY A 313 -5.40 -3.01 4.06
N VAL A 314 -4.87 -2.52 2.93
CA VAL A 314 -5.67 -2.09 1.77
C VAL A 314 -5.98 -3.25 0.84
N PRO A 315 -7.27 -3.62 0.66
CA PRO A 315 -7.67 -4.57 -0.36
C PRO A 315 -7.35 -4.05 -1.76
N ARG A 316 -7.01 -4.97 -2.67
CA ARG A 316 -6.71 -4.63 -4.07
C ARG A 316 -7.87 -3.89 -4.75
N ASP A 317 -9.10 -4.36 -4.54
CA ASP A 317 -10.30 -3.76 -5.14
C ASP A 317 -10.48 -2.30 -4.68
N ASP A 318 -10.24 -1.99 -3.40
CA ASP A 318 -10.31 -0.63 -2.88
C ASP A 318 -9.22 0.28 -3.47
N TYR A 319 -8.01 -0.26 -3.67
CA TYR A 319 -6.91 0.47 -4.31
C TYR A 319 -7.22 0.78 -5.78
N GLU A 320 -7.71 -0.22 -6.53
CA GLU A 320 -8.11 -0.06 -7.93
C GLU A 320 -9.29 0.91 -8.06
N LEU A 321 -10.26 0.83 -7.16
CA LEU A 321 -11.40 1.73 -7.10
C LEU A 321 -10.98 3.18 -6.82
N ALA A 322 -10.04 3.40 -5.90
CA ALA A 322 -9.49 4.73 -5.63
C ALA A 322 -8.79 5.34 -6.86
N LEU A 323 -8.03 4.54 -7.61
CA LEU A 323 -7.36 4.99 -8.83
C LEU A 323 -8.33 5.22 -10.00
N SER A 324 -9.45 4.50 -10.04
CA SER A 324 -10.44 4.65 -11.11
C SER A 324 -11.02 6.07 -11.21
N GLY A 325 -11.22 6.76 -10.08
CA GLY A 325 -11.66 8.17 -10.04
C GLY A 325 -10.67 9.11 -10.74
N ILE A 326 -9.37 8.87 -10.53
CA ILE A 326 -8.30 9.63 -11.19
C ILE A 326 -8.29 9.35 -12.68
N TYR A 327 -8.31 8.07 -13.06
CA TYR A 327 -8.19 7.64 -14.46
C TYR A 327 -9.33 8.14 -15.34
N GLN A 328 -10.54 8.18 -14.80
CA GLN A 328 -11.75 8.50 -15.57
C GLN A 328 -12.18 9.96 -15.46
N LYS A 329 -11.93 10.61 -14.31
CA LYS A 329 -12.50 11.94 -13.99
C LYS A 329 -11.47 12.93 -13.44
N GLN A 330 -10.21 12.52 -13.27
CA GLN A 330 -9.19 13.31 -12.55
C GLN A 330 -9.63 13.68 -11.13
N ASP A 331 -10.58 12.93 -10.57
CA ASP A 331 -11.13 13.17 -9.23
C ASP A 331 -10.31 12.38 -8.20
N VAL A 332 -9.64 13.12 -7.32
CA VAL A 332 -8.76 12.58 -6.29
C VAL A 332 -9.48 12.25 -4.98
N THR A 333 -10.80 12.42 -4.88
CA THR A 333 -11.55 12.26 -3.62
C THR A 333 -11.34 10.89 -2.98
N ALA A 334 -11.55 9.82 -3.73
CA ALA A 334 -11.36 8.46 -3.23
C ALA A 334 -9.88 8.17 -2.91
N ALA A 335 -8.95 8.66 -3.73
CA ALA A 335 -7.53 8.54 -3.49
C ALA A 335 -7.10 9.26 -2.19
N ALA A 336 -7.65 10.46 -1.93
CA ALA A 336 -7.37 11.24 -0.73
C ALA A 336 -7.88 10.53 0.54
N GLU A 337 -9.09 9.97 0.50
CA GLU A 337 -9.63 9.16 1.61
C GLU A 337 -8.79 7.89 1.87
N LEU A 338 -8.37 7.20 0.80
CA LEU A 338 -7.49 6.04 0.92
C LEU A 338 -6.16 6.43 1.55
N PHE A 339 -5.52 7.47 0.99
CA PHE A 339 -4.22 8.00 1.43
C PHE A 339 -4.25 8.45 2.89
N GLU A 340 -5.27 9.19 3.30
CA GLU A 340 -5.43 9.64 4.69
C GLU A 340 -5.38 8.46 5.66
N PHE A 341 -6.19 7.43 5.42
CA PHE A 341 -6.26 6.27 6.29
C PHE A 341 -4.93 5.52 6.36
N VAL A 342 -4.32 5.25 5.20
CA VAL A 342 -3.07 4.47 5.18
C VAL A 342 -1.93 5.25 5.80
N TYR A 343 -1.91 6.57 5.63
CA TYR A 343 -0.86 7.40 6.20
C TYR A 343 -1.02 7.55 7.72
N ARG A 344 -2.26 7.69 8.23
CA ARG A 344 -2.53 7.66 9.68
C ARG A 344 -2.02 6.38 10.32
N GLN A 345 -2.28 5.22 9.69
CA GLN A 345 -1.80 3.94 10.19
C GLN A 345 -0.27 3.83 10.10
N SER A 346 0.30 4.21 8.96
CA SER A 346 1.75 4.18 8.75
C SER A 346 2.49 5.02 9.78
N ALA A 347 2.01 6.25 10.03
CA ALA A 347 2.56 7.13 11.05
C ALA A 347 2.47 6.50 12.45
N GLN A 348 1.33 5.94 12.81
CA GLN A 348 1.16 5.28 14.12
C GLN A 348 2.10 4.07 14.29
N SER A 349 2.17 3.18 13.30
CA SER A 349 3.02 1.99 13.33
C SER A 349 4.51 2.33 13.36
N PHE A 350 4.93 3.44 12.74
CA PHE A 350 6.33 3.84 12.71
C PHE A 350 6.88 4.28 14.08
N TYR A 351 6.02 4.75 14.99
CA TYR A 351 6.42 5.17 16.34
C TYR A 351 6.31 4.06 17.40
N GLN A 352 5.74 2.90 17.07
CA GLN A 352 5.53 1.78 17.99
C GLN A 352 6.73 0.82 18.02
#